data_AF-A0A3T0D212-F1
#
_entry.id   AF-A0A3T0D212-F1
#
_cell.length_a   1.000
_cell.length_b   1.000
_cell.length_c   1.000
_cell.angle_alpha   90.00
_cell.angle_beta   90.00
_cell.angle_gamma   90.00
#
_symmetry.space_group_name_H-M   'P 1'
#
loop_
_entity.id
_entity.type
_entity.pdbx_description
1 polymer ?
#
loop_
_entity_poly.entity_id
_entity_poly.type
_entity_poly.pdbx_seq_one_letter_code
_entity_poly.pdbx_strand_id
1 'polypeptide(L)'
;MRLISKDANIKKIMYQKGFDEGEILDFEKRANSVVLKFENIKDVSHFVKLLSDLGYYVVVKDDIAFATTSKSNFERTKCYLAEEGFECSFEADFTISQRMLQAKDKVINLLKTNVMGIINVTPDSFYEGSRVDLAGVSQKALEMIQDGADVIDVGGESTRPFSEPVPEDEELKRVIPAIEAIRTVSKDIPISVDTYKSSVARKAIEAGADIINDISGGTFDKDMFKVAAEYNVPIIIMHIKGTPKDMQQNPYYEDVIEEILQFFEKRIDEALKAGVELENIILDPGIGFGKRLEDNLEIIRRCEEFKVLGRPILIGASRKSTIGAVLGGLPPQDRLEGTIAISTICALKRIEFVRVHDVKENKRAILMTEAIINS
;
A
#
# COMPACT_ATOMS: atom_id res chain seq x y z
N MET A 1 -12.48 -1.29 -10.70
CA MET A 1 -13.71 -1.38 -11.52
C MET A 1 -14.74 -2.26 -10.79
N ARG A 2 -15.99 -1.83 -10.60
CA ARG A 2 -17.08 -2.74 -10.16
C ARG A 2 -17.31 -3.74 -11.30
N LEU A 3 -16.89 -4.99 -11.13
CA LEU A 3 -17.03 -6.02 -12.17
C LEU A 3 -18.50 -6.48 -12.30
N ILE A 4 -19.33 -5.63 -12.90
CA ILE A 4 -20.59 -6.02 -13.53
C ILE A 4 -20.25 -6.75 -14.84
N SER A 5 -19.54 -7.88 -14.73
CA SER A 5 -19.38 -8.81 -15.83
C SER A 5 -20.54 -9.79 -15.79
N LYS A 6 -21.43 -9.66 -16.78
CA LYS A 6 -22.19 -10.79 -17.29
C LYS A 6 -21.21 -11.70 -18.02
N ASP A 7 -20.87 -12.84 -17.41
CA ASP A 7 -20.32 -14.10 -17.94
C ASP A 7 -19.07 -14.11 -18.86
N ALA A 8 -18.68 -12.99 -19.48
CA ALA A 8 -17.85 -13.00 -20.68
C ALA A 8 -16.33 -12.87 -20.47
N ASN A 9 -15.85 -12.45 -19.29
CA ASN A 9 -14.43 -12.10 -19.10
C ASN A 9 -13.58 -13.09 -18.31
N ILE A 10 -14.14 -14.01 -17.50
CA ILE A 10 -13.31 -14.97 -16.75
C ILE A 10 -12.65 -15.99 -17.69
N LYS A 11 -13.39 -16.59 -18.64
CA LYS A 11 -12.79 -17.48 -19.65
C LYS A 11 -11.71 -16.77 -20.48
N LYS A 12 -11.94 -15.50 -20.84
CA LYS A 12 -10.96 -14.67 -21.56
C LYS A 12 -9.69 -14.38 -20.74
N ILE A 13 -9.82 -14.11 -19.44
CA ILE A 13 -8.68 -13.94 -18.52
C ILE A 13 -7.90 -15.26 -18.40
N MET A 14 -8.58 -16.40 -18.26
CA MET A 14 -7.92 -17.71 -18.18
C MET A 14 -7.22 -18.07 -19.50
N TYR A 15 -7.85 -17.85 -20.65
CA TYR A 15 -7.23 -18.04 -21.97
C TYR A 15 -5.97 -17.17 -22.16
N GLN A 16 -6.01 -15.90 -21.73
CA GLN A 16 -4.83 -15.02 -21.70
C GLN A 16 -3.75 -15.44 -20.68
N LYS A 17 -4.03 -16.40 -19.81
CA LYS A 17 -3.08 -17.00 -18.85
C LYS A 17 -2.65 -18.42 -19.23
N GLY A 18 -3.09 -18.93 -20.38
CA GLY A 18 -2.60 -20.19 -20.97
C GLY A 18 -3.51 -21.42 -20.81
N PHE A 19 -4.74 -21.24 -20.32
CA PHE A 19 -5.75 -22.30 -20.32
C PHE A 19 -6.41 -22.44 -21.70
N ASP A 20 -6.72 -23.67 -22.13
CA ASP A 20 -7.54 -23.90 -23.33
C ASP A 20 -9.04 -23.73 -23.00
N GLU A 21 -9.86 -23.22 -23.93
CA GLU A 21 -11.29 -22.96 -23.65
C GLU A 21 -12.07 -24.25 -23.31
N GLY A 22 -11.57 -25.41 -23.75
CA GLY A 22 -12.11 -26.74 -23.45
C GLY A 22 -11.79 -27.28 -22.04
N GLU A 23 -10.90 -26.64 -21.27
CA GLU A 23 -10.53 -27.08 -19.91
C GLU A 23 -11.47 -26.52 -18.82
N ILE A 24 -12.32 -25.54 -19.18
CA ILE A 24 -13.27 -24.87 -18.28
C ILE A 24 -14.69 -25.27 -18.66
N LEU A 25 -15.17 -26.39 -18.09
CA LEU A 25 -16.45 -27.00 -18.41
C LEU A 25 -17.65 -26.14 -18.01
N ASP A 26 -17.63 -25.62 -16.79
CA ASP A 26 -18.81 -25.01 -16.16
C ASP A 26 -18.43 -23.75 -15.38
N PHE A 27 -19.35 -22.79 -15.37
CA PHE A 27 -19.24 -21.53 -14.65
C PHE A 27 -20.62 -21.22 -14.05
N GLU A 28 -20.76 -21.46 -12.75
CA GLU A 28 -21.98 -21.14 -12.02
C GLU A 28 -21.73 -19.95 -11.08
N LYS A 29 -22.35 -18.81 -11.39
CA LYS A 29 -22.41 -17.66 -10.50
C LYS A 29 -23.64 -17.80 -9.60
N ARG A 30 -23.42 -18.20 -8.34
CA ARG A 30 -24.44 -18.16 -7.29
C ARG A 30 -24.43 -16.78 -6.63
N ALA A 31 -25.43 -16.50 -5.79
CA ALA A 31 -25.62 -15.17 -5.19
C ALA A 31 -24.37 -14.62 -4.48
N ASN A 32 -23.64 -15.50 -3.78
CA ASN A 32 -22.49 -15.15 -2.93
C ASN A 32 -21.20 -15.96 -3.25
N SER A 33 -21.16 -16.72 -4.35
CA SER A 33 -20.01 -17.58 -4.67
C SER A 33 -19.80 -17.77 -6.18
N VAL A 34 -18.55 -18.10 -6.53
CA VAL A 34 -18.14 -18.50 -7.89
C VAL A 34 -17.65 -19.94 -7.81
N VAL A 35 -18.28 -20.83 -8.58
CA VAL A 35 -17.84 -22.22 -8.73
C VAL A 35 -17.10 -22.35 -10.07
N LEU A 36 -15.86 -22.84 -10.01
CA LEU A 36 -15.04 -23.18 -11.18
C LEU A 36 -14.85 -24.70 -11.21
N LYS A 37 -15.30 -25.35 -12.29
CA LYS A 37 -15.06 -26.78 -12.52
C LYS A 37 -14.03 -26.96 -13.63
N PHE A 38 -12.99 -27.71 -13.32
CA PHE A 38 -11.93 -28.11 -14.25
C PHE A 38 -11.95 -29.64 -14.36
N GLU A 39 -11.74 -30.16 -15.58
CA GLU A 39 -11.50 -31.58 -15.83
C GLU A 39 -10.18 -31.76 -16.60
N ASN A 40 -9.71 -33.00 -16.67
CA ASN A 40 -8.59 -33.41 -17.54
C ASN A 40 -7.26 -32.66 -17.28
N ILE A 41 -7.02 -32.22 -16.04
CA ILE A 41 -5.75 -31.61 -15.61
C ILE A 41 -4.63 -32.65 -15.73
N LYS A 42 -3.85 -32.59 -16.82
CA LYS A 42 -2.80 -33.56 -17.16
C LYS A 42 -1.58 -33.50 -16.24
N ASP A 43 -1.30 -32.33 -15.67
CA ASP A 43 -0.21 -32.12 -14.70
C ASP A 43 -0.74 -31.37 -13.48
N VAL A 44 -1.16 -32.14 -12.48
CA VAL A 44 -1.62 -31.64 -11.19
C VAL A 44 -0.52 -30.86 -10.45
N SER A 45 0.76 -31.20 -10.65
CA SER A 45 1.88 -30.49 -10.00
C SER A 45 2.10 -29.11 -10.61
N HIS A 46 1.98 -29.00 -11.94
CA HIS A 46 2.01 -27.70 -12.62
C HIS A 46 0.80 -26.84 -12.22
N PHE A 47 -0.40 -27.43 -12.16
CA PHE A 47 -1.63 -26.72 -11.75
C PHE A 47 -1.56 -26.24 -10.29
N VAL A 48 -1.10 -27.09 -9.36
CA VAL A 48 -0.87 -26.71 -7.95
C VAL A 48 0.18 -25.62 -7.82
N LYS A 49 1.28 -25.71 -8.59
CA LYS A 49 2.30 -24.65 -8.61
C LYS A 49 1.75 -23.33 -9.16
N LEU A 50 0.93 -23.37 -10.21
CA LEU A 50 0.28 -22.20 -10.81
C LEU A 50 -0.69 -21.53 -9.82
N LEU A 51 -1.48 -22.32 -9.08
CA LEU A 51 -2.35 -21.81 -8.01
C LEU A 51 -1.53 -21.19 -6.86
N SER A 52 -0.43 -21.84 -6.46
CA SER A 52 0.50 -21.30 -5.45
C SER A 52 1.13 -19.97 -5.91
N ASP A 53 1.55 -19.88 -7.17
CA ASP A 53 2.04 -18.65 -7.80
C ASP A 53 0.95 -17.55 -7.84
N LEU A 54 -0.32 -17.91 -7.98
CA LEU A 54 -1.46 -16.97 -7.94
C LEU A 54 -1.87 -16.56 -6.51
N GLY A 55 -1.22 -17.08 -5.46
CA GLY A 55 -1.47 -16.75 -4.06
C GLY A 55 -2.30 -17.78 -3.28
N TYR A 56 -2.65 -18.92 -3.90
CA TYR A 56 -3.41 -20.01 -3.29
C TYR A 56 -2.48 -21.18 -2.92
N TYR A 57 -2.05 -21.26 -1.66
CA TYR A 57 -1.09 -22.26 -1.23
C TYR A 57 -1.71 -23.64 -0.93
N VAL A 58 -0.97 -24.71 -1.26
CA VAL A 58 -1.34 -26.13 -1.10
C VAL A 58 -0.07 -27.00 -0.96
N VAL A 59 -0.06 -27.99 -0.05
CA VAL A 59 0.58 -29.35 -0.05
C VAL A 59 0.66 -29.93 1.40
N VAL A 60 0.77 -31.23 1.72
CA VAL A 60 0.82 -32.50 0.95
C VAL A 60 0.02 -33.63 1.67
N LYS A 61 -0.53 -34.56 0.86
CA LYS A 61 -0.88 -35.99 1.12
C LYS A 61 -2.03 -36.35 2.09
N ASP A 62 -2.98 -37.09 1.52
CA ASP A 62 -4.11 -37.81 2.11
C ASP A 62 -5.17 -36.96 2.85
N ASP A 63 -4.87 -35.70 3.21
CA ASP A 63 -5.83 -34.67 3.61
C ASP A 63 -5.60 -33.34 2.86
N ILE A 64 -6.67 -32.55 2.65
CA ILE A 64 -6.60 -31.22 2.04
C ILE A 64 -6.85 -30.16 3.11
N ALA A 65 -5.80 -29.38 3.42
CA ALA A 65 -5.90 -28.23 4.31
C ALA A 65 -5.78 -26.91 3.53
N PHE A 66 -6.78 -26.06 3.67
CA PHE A 66 -6.66 -24.63 3.36
C PHE A 66 -6.04 -23.94 4.57
N ALA A 67 -5.31 -22.86 4.34
CA ALA A 67 -5.39 -21.76 5.28
C ALA A 67 -5.58 -20.45 4.52
N THR A 68 -5.82 -19.41 5.30
CA THR A 68 -6.08 -18.05 4.88
C THR A 68 -5.54 -17.15 6.00
N THR A 69 -5.23 -15.89 5.70
CA THR A 69 -4.52 -14.99 6.62
C THR A 69 -5.35 -14.55 7.84
N SER A 70 -6.64 -14.91 7.91
CA SER A 70 -7.48 -14.67 9.09
C SER A 70 -8.30 -15.90 9.50
N LYS A 71 -8.56 -16.01 10.80
CA LYS A 71 -9.42 -17.06 11.37
C LYS A 71 -10.86 -16.97 10.87
N SER A 72 -11.38 -15.75 10.65
CA SER A 72 -12.75 -15.53 10.16
C SER A 72 -12.95 -16.04 8.73
N ASN A 73 -11.93 -15.94 7.87
CA ASN A 73 -11.99 -16.48 6.51
C ASN A 73 -11.92 -18.02 6.51
N PHE A 74 -11.17 -18.61 7.46
CA PHE A 74 -11.08 -20.07 7.61
C PHE A 74 -12.43 -20.65 8.07
N GLU A 75 -13.08 -20.03 9.07
CA GLU A 75 -14.39 -20.43 9.59
C GLU A 75 -15.54 -20.31 8.55
N ARG A 76 -15.34 -19.56 7.45
CA ARG A 76 -16.29 -19.40 6.33
C ARG A 76 -16.01 -20.30 5.13
N THR A 77 -14.82 -20.91 5.04
CA THR A 77 -14.44 -21.78 3.93
C THR A 77 -15.01 -23.19 4.11
N LYS A 78 -15.74 -23.70 3.10
CA LYS A 78 -16.34 -25.04 3.13
C LYS A 78 -15.98 -25.83 1.88
N CYS A 79 -15.34 -26.98 2.09
CA CYS A 79 -14.88 -27.89 1.05
C CYS A 79 -15.18 -29.33 1.46
N TYR A 80 -15.56 -30.16 0.49
CA TYR A 80 -15.93 -31.56 0.73
C TYR A 80 -15.37 -32.45 -0.40
N LEU A 81 -15.15 -33.72 -0.08
CA LEU A 81 -14.87 -34.74 -1.10
C LEU A 81 -16.20 -35.16 -1.75
N ALA A 82 -16.29 -35.07 -3.08
CA ALA A 82 -17.44 -35.55 -3.86
C ALA A 82 -17.05 -36.80 -4.67
N GLU A 83 -18.04 -37.58 -5.12
CA GLU A 83 -17.79 -38.90 -5.74
C GLU A 83 -17.00 -38.82 -7.07
N GLU A 84 -17.06 -37.68 -7.78
CA GLU A 84 -16.37 -37.47 -9.06
C GLU A 84 -15.28 -36.38 -9.01
N GLY A 85 -14.97 -35.82 -7.83
CA GLY A 85 -13.96 -34.77 -7.71
C GLY A 85 -14.02 -33.94 -6.44
N PHE A 86 -13.47 -32.73 -6.50
CA PHE A 86 -13.37 -31.81 -5.37
C PHE A 86 -14.34 -30.64 -5.53
N GLU A 87 -15.30 -30.50 -4.61
CA GLU A 87 -16.24 -29.36 -4.61
C GLU A 87 -15.81 -28.33 -3.55
N CYS A 88 -15.34 -27.18 -4.05
CA CYS A 88 -15.06 -26.00 -3.24
C CYS A 88 -16.18 -24.97 -3.37
N SER A 89 -16.79 -24.61 -2.25
CA SER A 89 -17.59 -23.38 -2.16
C SER A 89 -16.73 -22.25 -1.58
N PHE A 90 -16.31 -21.33 -2.45
CA PHE A 90 -15.63 -20.11 -2.05
C PHE A 90 -16.65 -18.97 -1.89
N GLU A 91 -16.78 -18.39 -0.69
CA GLU A 91 -17.30 -17.02 -0.57
C GLU A 91 -16.23 -16.10 -1.18
N ALA A 92 -16.59 -15.43 -2.28
CA ALA A 92 -15.61 -14.96 -3.25
C ALA A 92 -15.08 -13.55 -2.97
N ASP A 93 -14.13 -13.44 -2.04
CA ASP A 93 -13.27 -12.26 -1.86
C ASP A 93 -11.77 -12.67 -1.74
N PHE A 94 -11.26 -13.34 -2.78
CA PHE A 94 -9.82 -13.57 -2.96
C PHE A 94 -9.24 -12.56 -3.94
N THR A 95 -8.32 -11.72 -3.46
CA THR A 95 -7.70 -10.70 -4.31
C THR A 95 -6.30 -11.10 -4.73
N ILE A 96 -6.08 -11.15 -6.04
CA ILE A 96 -4.77 -11.43 -6.64
C ILE A 96 -3.82 -10.28 -6.27
N SER A 97 -2.77 -10.58 -5.50
CA SER A 97 -1.79 -9.57 -5.12
C SER A 97 -1.05 -9.06 -6.36
N GLN A 98 -1.13 -7.75 -6.59
CA GLN A 98 -0.41 -7.10 -7.66
C GLN A 98 1.09 -7.27 -7.43
N ARG A 99 1.79 -7.90 -8.39
CA ARG A 99 3.24 -8.17 -8.27
C ARG A 99 4.12 -6.97 -8.59
N MET A 100 3.65 -6.06 -9.44
CA MET A 100 4.40 -4.89 -9.90
C MET A 100 3.51 -3.64 -9.90
N LEU A 101 3.98 -2.52 -9.36
CA LEU A 101 3.35 -1.20 -9.53
C LEU A 101 3.98 -0.48 -10.72
N GLN A 102 3.16 0.05 -11.63
CA GLN A 102 3.61 0.93 -12.70
C GLN A 102 3.48 2.39 -12.25
N ALA A 103 4.60 3.12 -12.17
CA ALA A 103 4.64 4.54 -11.85
C ALA A 103 5.20 5.29 -13.08
N LYS A 104 4.29 5.70 -13.98
CA LYS A 104 4.61 6.17 -15.34
C LYS A 104 5.46 5.15 -16.13
N ASP A 105 6.73 5.44 -16.37
CA ASP A 105 7.72 4.61 -17.06
C ASP A 105 8.50 3.67 -16.12
N LYS A 106 8.34 3.83 -14.80
CA LYS A 106 9.08 3.10 -13.76
C LYS A 106 8.25 1.96 -13.21
N VAL A 107 8.92 0.90 -12.76
CA VAL A 107 8.26 -0.32 -12.25
C VAL A 107 8.80 -0.70 -10.88
N ILE A 108 7.92 -0.81 -9.89
CA ILE A 108 8.28 -1.20 -8.51
C ILE A 108 7.86 -2.65 -8.28
N ASN A 109 8.78 -3.47 -7.78
CA ASN A 109 8.51 -4.87 -7.43
C ASN A 109 7.84 -4.96 -6.05
N LEU A 110 6.61 -5.48 -6.00
CA LEU A 110 5.79 -5.61 -4.79
C LEU A 110 5.95 -6.99 -4.11
N LEU A 111 6.82 -7.87 -4.62
CA LEU A 111 7.17 -9.15 -3.98
C LEU A 111 8.16 -8.98 -2.81
N LYS A 112 8.54 -7.75 -2.48
CA LYS A 112 9.47 -7.36 -1.40
C LYS A 112 8.93 -6.12 -0.68
N THR A 113 9.51 -5.80 0.47
CA THR A 113 9.23 -4.55 1.20
C THR A 113 10.05 -3.41 0.60
N ASN A 114 9.38 -2.42 0.04
CA ASN A 114 10.01 -1.26 -0.57
C ASN A 114 10.19 -0.13 0.45
N VAL A 115 11.34 0.55 0.40
CA VAL A 115 11.67 1.67 1.29
C VAL A 115 11.40 2.98 0.56
N MET A 116 10.42 3.72 1.07
CA MET A 116 10.10 5.08 0.63
C MET A 116 10.79 6.10 1.54
N GLY A 117 11.79 6.80 1.01
CA GLY A 117 12.57 7.82 1.73
C GLY A 117 11.87 9.19 1.77
N ILE A 118 11.76 9.79 2.95
CA ILE A 118 11.05 11.07 3.15
C ILE A 118 11.99 12.28 2.97
N ILE A 119 11.67 13.18 2.05
CA ILE A 119 12.30 14.52 1.94
C ILE A 119 11.24 15.60 2.24
N ASN A 120 11.38 16.26 3.40
CA ASN A 120 10.50 17.35 3.81
C ASN A 120 11.14 18.70 3.45
N VAL A 121 10.64 19.36 2.41
CA VAL A 121 11.05 20.72 2.00
C VAL A 121 10.21 21.78 2.72
N THR A 122 10.23 21.70 4.05
CA THR A 122 9.49 22.61 4.96
C THR A 122 10.46 23.32 5.90
N PRO A 123 10.24 24.62 6.20
CA PRO A 123 10.93 25.29 7.31
C PRO A 123 10.66 24.58 8.64
N ASP A 124 9.43 24.07 8.82
CA ASP A 124 8.92 23.51 10.06
C ASP A 124 8.83 21.98 10.03
N SER A 125 9.98 21.30 10.13
CA SER A 125 10.01 19.85 10.36
C SER A 125 10.24 19.46 11.84
N PHE A 126 9.61 18.36 12.28
CA PHE A 126 9.54 17.87 13.68
C PHE A 126 10.71 16.98 14.08
N TYR A 127 11.38 16.40 13.08
CA TYR A 127 12.71 15.85 13.25
C TYR A 127 13.63 16.74 12.43
N GLU A 128 14.37 17.64 13.11
CA GLU A 128 15.16 18.69 12.45
C GLU A 128 16.15 18.13 11.42
N GLY A 129 16.71 16.94 11.66
CA GLY A 129 17.56 16.21 10.70
C GLY A 129 16.87 15.72 9.41
N SER A 130 15.56 15.98 9.24
CA SER A 130 14.82 15.79 7.99
C SER A 130 14.51 17.09 7.24
N ARG A 131 14.89 18.26 7.76
CA ARG A 131 14.80 19.52 7.00
C ARG A 131 15.87 19.51 5.92
N VAL A 132 15.47 19.80 4.68
CA VAL A 132 16.38 19.92 3.56
C VAL A 132 16.04 21.21 2.83
N ASP A 133 16.94 22.19 2.89
CA ASP A 133 16.86 23.37 2.04
C ASP A 133 16.93 22.94 0.57
N LEU A 134 16.27 23.69 -0.34
CA LEU A 134 16.22 23.33 -1.77
C LEU A 134 17.60 23.05 -2.39
N ALA A 135 18.65 23.74 -1.93
CA ALA A 135 20.03 23.52 -2.37
C ALA A 135 20.62 22.15 -1.98
N GLY A 136 20.10 21.51 -0.92
CA GLY A 136 20.52 20.20 -0.43
C GLY A 136 19.68 19.02 -0.93
N VAL A 137 18.55 19.27 -1.62
CA VAL A 137 17.59 18.22 -2.02
C VAL A 137 18.23 17.18 -2.93
N SER A 138 18.98 17.61 -3.95
CA SER A 138 19.66 16.72 -4.90
C SER A 138 20.70 15.82 -4.19
N GLN A 139 21.48 16.38 -3.27
CA GLN A 139 22.43 15.64 -2.45
C GLN A 139 21.72 14.63 -1.53
N LYS A 140 20.66 15.03 -0.84
CA LYS A 140 19.89 14.13 0.04
C LYS A 140 19.24 12.99 -0.72
N ALA A 141 18.70 13.28 -1.91
CA ALA A 141 18.13 12.27 -2.78
C ALA A 141 19.18 11.26 -3.26
N LEU A 142 20.37 11.73 -3.65
CA LEU A 142 21.48 10.87 -4.04
C LEU A 142 21.94 9.96 -2.89
N GLU A 143 22.02 10.49 -1.66
CA GLU A 143 22.27 9.69 -0.45
C GLU A 143 21.21 8.61 -0.24
N MET A 144 19.92 8.97 -0.30
CA MET A 144 18.82 8.00 -0.13
C MET A 144 18.84 6.90 -1.19
N ILE A 145 19.18 7.22 -2.44
CA ILE A 145 19.34 6.24 -3.52
C ILE A 145 20.51 5.30 -3.22
N GLN A 146 21.66 5.83 -2.77
CA GLN A 146 22.83 5.02 -2.39
C GLN A 146 22.57 4.14 -1.15
N ASP A 147 21.76 4.63 -0.21
CA ASP A 147 21.31 3.88 0.97
C ASP A 147 20.19 2.85 0.65
N GLY A 148 19.68 2.85 -0.59
CA GLY A 148 18.79 1.82 -1.12
C GLY A 148 17.30 2.12 -1.03
N ALA A 149 16.90 3.40 -1.08
CA ALA A 149 15.50 3.78 -1.28
C ALA A 149 14.97 3.23 -2.61
N ASP A 150 13.77 2.66 -2.59
CA ASP A 150 13.07 2.19 -3.79
C ASP A 150 12.09 3.28 -4.32
N VAL A 151 11.73 4.27 -3.49
CA VAL A 151 10.93 5.46 -3.81
C VAL A 151 11.44 6.65 -2.99
N ILE A 152 11.38 7.87 -3.52
CA ILE A 152 11.53 9.11 -2.74
C ILE A 152 10.19 9.83 -2.67
N ASP A 153 9.80 10.32 -1.50
CA ASP A 153 8.54 11.02 -1.27
C ASP A 153 8.79 12.44 -0.75
N VAL A 154 8.22 13.43 -1.43
CA VAL A 154 8.53 14.86 -1.27
C VAL A 154 7.32 15.60 -0.69
N GLY A 155 7.47 16.18 0.51
CA GLY A 155 6.43 16.96 1.18
C GLY A 155 6.79 18.44 1.33
N GLY A 156 5.91 19.34 0.86
CA GLY A 156 6.03 20.80 0.99
C GLY A 156 5.26 21.41 2.17
N GLU A 157 4.46 20.59 2.85
CA GLU A 157 3.58 20.97 3.95
C GLU A 157 3.79 20.05 5.16
N SER A 158 3.72 20.61 6.37
CA SER A 158 3.79 19.83 7.60
C SER A 158 2.40 19.32 7.98
N THR A 159 2.17 18.01 7.86
CA THR A 159 0.89 17.34 8.19
C THR A 159 0.83 16.83 9.64
N ARG A 160 1.41 17.57 10.59
CA ARG A 160 1.57 17.12 11.98
C ARG A 160 0.44 17.58 12.88
N PRO A 161 0.25 16.94 14.05
CA PRO A 161 -0.70 17.43 15.04
C PRO A 161 -0.57 18.94 15.27
N PHE A 162 -1.69 19.63 15.13
CA PHE A 162 -1.83 21.07 15.36
C PHE A 162 -1.06 21.98 14.38
N SER A 163 -0.63 21.48 13.21
CA SER A 163 -0.14 22.35 12.14
C SER A 163 -1.28 23.16 11.49
N GLU A 164 -0.94 24.37 11.05
CA GLU A 164 -1.82 25.18 10.20
C GLU A 164 -1.58 24.85 8.72
N PRO A 165 -2.62 24.89 7.85
CA PRO A 165 -2.47 24.67 6.42
C PRO A 165 -1.54 25.69 5.74
N VAL A 166 -0.68 25.21 4.85
CA VAL A 166 0.20 26.02 4.01
C VAL A 166 -0.55 26.44 2.73
N PRO A 167 -0.48 27.72 2.32
CA PRO A 167 -1.06 28.18 1.06
C PRO A 167 -0.52 27.42 -0.16
N GLU A 168 -1.37 27.17 -1.15
CA GLU A 168 -1.01 26.44 -2.39
C GLU A 168 0.25 27.01 -3.07
N ASP A 169 0.31 28.34 -3.24
CA ASP A 169 1.46 29.03 -3.84
C ASP A 169 2.77 28.85 -3.06
N GLU A 170 2.72 28.62 -1.76
CA GLU A 170 3.91 28.33 -0.95
C GLU A 170 4.34 26.87 -1.07
N GLU A 171 3.38 25.95 -1.07
CA GLU A 171 3.65 24.52 -1.26
C GLU A 171 4.27 24.26 -2.64
N LEU A 172 3.70 24.86 -3.70
CA LEU A 172 4.24 24.81 -5.07
C LEU A 172 5.69 25.30 -5.13
N LYS A 173 6.01 26.43 -4.49
CA LYS A 173 7.39 26.98 -4.44
C LYS A 173 8.38 26.07 -3.72
N ARG A 174 7.90 25.12 -2.90
CA ARG A 174 8.73 24.14 -2.19
C ARG A 174 8.85 22.84 -2.97
N VAL A 175 7.73 22.23 -3.37
CA VAL A 175 7.74 20.88 -3.98
C VAL A 175 8.26 20.87 -5.41
N ILE A 176 7.94 21.88 -6.23
CA ILE A 176 8.30 21.87 -7.66
C ILE A 176 9.82 21.90 -7.86
N PRO A 177 10.58 22.85 -7.28
CA PRO A 177 12.03 22.87 -7.43
C PRO A 177 12.71 21.66 -6.77
N ALA A 178 12.09 21.07 -5.74
CA ALA A 178 12.60 19.87 -5.09
C ALA A 178 12.51 18.64 -6.01
N ILE A 179 11.36 18.43 -6.67
CA ILE A 179 11.16 17.34 -7.64
C ILE A 179 12.11 17.51 -8.83
N GLU A 180 12.24 18.73 -9.36
CA GLU A 180 13.19 19.05 -10.43
C GLU A 180 14.64 18.76 -10.00
N ALA A 181 15.03 19.16 -8.79
CA ALA A 181 16.37 18.88 -8.25
C ALA A 181 16.66 17.37 -8.13
N ILE A 182 15.69 16.56 -7.68
CA ILE A 182 15.83 15.08 -7.65
C ILE A 182 16.00 14.53 -9.08
N ARG A 183 15.25 15.06 -10.05
CA ARG A 183 15.35 14.66 -11.46
C ARG A 183 16.69 15.01 -12.11
N THR A 184 17.45 15.97 -11.58
CA THR A 184 18.83 16.21 -12.03
C THR A 184 19.81 15.10 -11.65
N VAL A 185 19.58 14.38 -10.54
CA VAL A 185 20.46 13.31 -10.04
C VAL A 185 19.96 11.89 -10.36
N SER A 186 18.66 11.69 -10.56
CA SER A 186 18.11 10.39 -10.96
C SER A 186 16.83 10.50 -11.79
N LYS A 187 16.85 9.85 -12.95
CA LYS A 187 15.67 9.67 -13.82
C LYS A 187 14.85 8.45 -13.43
N ASP A 188 15.50 7.41 -12.89
CA ASP A 188 14.91 6.08 -12.72
C ASP A 188 14.21 5.89 -11.37
N ILE A 189 14.55 6.70 -10.35
CA ILE A 189 13.89 6.64 -9.04
C ILE A 189 12.43 7.10 -9.15
N PRO A 190 11.44 6.33 -8.65
CA PRO A 190 10.08 6.82 -8.52
C PRO A 190 10.01 7.97 -7.50
N ILE A 191 9.35 9.05 -7.87
CA ILE A 191 9.10 10.20 -6.98
C ILE A 191 7.61 10.25 -6.64
N SER A 192 7.32 10.26 -5.35
CA SER A 192 6.00 10.53 -4.79
C SER A 192 5.92 11.98 -4.30
N VAL A 193 4.74 12.59 -4.38
CA VAL A 193 4.44 13.91 -3.80
C VAL A 193 3.43 13.76 -2.66
N ASP A 194 3.83 14.15 -1.45
CA ASP A 194 2.98 14.20 -0.24
C ASP A 194 2.20 15.51 -0.25
N THR A 195 0.97 15.45 -0.76
CA THR A 195 0.03 16.58 -0.83
C THR A 195 -1.42 16.10 -0.90
N TYR A 196 -2.31 16.84 -0.25
CA TYR A 196 -3.76 16.65 -0.35
C TYR A 196 -4.44 17.67 -1.29
N LYS A 197 -3.66 18.50 -2.01
CA LYS A 197 -4.15 19.52 -2.94
C LYS A 197 -3.98 19.06 -4.39
N SER A 198 -5.09 18.92 -5.14
CA SER A 198 -5.06 18.38 -6.51
C SER A 198 -4.31 19.26 -7.51
N SER A 199 -4.33 20.58 -7.30
CA SER A 199 -3.53 21.59 -7.99
C SER A 199 -2.02 21.37 -7.84
N VAL A 200 -1.57 21.11 -6.61
CA VAL A 200 -0.17 20.80 -6.30
C VAL A 200 0.23 19.45 -6.88
N ALA A 201 -0.60 18.41 -6.69
CA ALA A 201 -0.36 17.09 -7.27
C ALA A 201 -0.19 17.16 -8.80
N ARG A 202 -1.08 17.88 -9.50
CA ARG A 202 -1.00 18.13 -10.94
C ARG A 202 0.35 18.73 -11.35
N LYS A 203 0.75 19.83 -10.69
CA LYS A 203 2.01 20.52 -11.01
C LYS A 203 3.24 19.68 -10.68
N ALA A 204 3.20 18.92 -9.59
CA ALA A 204 4.26 17.99 -9.21
C ALA A 204 4.44 16.87 -10.24
N ILE A 205 3.35 16.30 -10.77
CA ILE A 205 3.38 15.28 -11.82
C ILE A 205 3.93 15.85 -13.13
N GLU A 206 3.60 17.10 -13.48
CA GLU A 206 4.18 17.82 -14.63
C GLU A 206 5.68 18.07 -14.46
N ALA A 207 6.14 18.41 -13.25
CA ALA A 207 7.55 18.60 -12.91
C ALA A 207 8.36 17.28 -12.80
N GLY A 208 7.67 16.13 -12.77
CA GLY A 208 8.31 14.82 -12.86
C GLY A 208 8.06 13.86 -11.68
N ALA A 209 7.10 14.13 -10.79
CA ALA A 209 6.59 13.11 -9.86
C ALA A 209 5.84 12.00 -10.63
N ASP A 210 5.84 10.79 -10.08
CA ASP A 210 5.24 9.57 -10.67
C ASP A 210 4.11 8.98 -9.82
N ILE A 211 3.99 9.38 -8.54
CA ILE A 211 3.02 8.87 -7.56
C ILE A 211 2.43 10.05 -6.77
N ILE A 212 1.15 9.99 -6.42
CA ILE A 212 0.49 10.91 -5.47
C ILE A 212 0.42 10.23 -4.09
N ASN A 213 0.78 10.96 -3.03
CA ASN A 213 0.57 10.54 -1.65
C ASN A 213 -0.40 11.51 -0.96
N ASP A 214 -1.66 11.10 -0.79
CA ASP A 214 -2.70 11.95 -0.20
C ASP A 214 -3.10 11.46 1.20
N ILE A 215 -2.67 12.21 2.21
CA ILE A 215 -2.99 11.97 3.62
C ILE A 215 -4.50 11.99 3.94
N SER A 216 -5.33 12.58 3.08
CA SER A 216 -6.79 12.63 3.22
C SER A 216 -7.49 11.48 2.49
N GLY A 217 -6.77 10.73 1.65
CA GLY A 217 -7.36 9.74 0.75
C GLY A 217 -8.35 10.34 -0.25
N GLY A 218 -8.19 11.60 -0.67
CA GLY A 218 -9.08 12.36 -1.55
C GLY A 218 -10.31 12.97 -0.86
N THR A 219 -10.30 13.08 0.47
CA THR A 219 -11.44 13.65 1.22
C THR A 219 -11.34 15.16 1.42
N PHE A 220 -10.13 15.73 1.40
CA PHE A 220 -9.94 17.20 1.53
C PHE A 220 -10.07 17.92 0.18
N ASP A 221 -9.72 17.24 -0.93
CA ASP A 221 -9.91 17.74 -2.29
C ASP A 221 -10.63 16.70 -3.18
N LYS A 222 -11.85 17.06 -3.60
CA LYS A 222 -12.74 16.26 -4.45
C LYS A 222 -12.18 15.96 -5.85
N ASP A 223 -11.21 16.74 -6.32
CA ASP A 223 -10.64 16.63 -7.67
C ASP A 223 -9.33 15.82 -7.69
N MET A 224 -8.81 15.40 -6.52
CA MET A 224 -7.57 14.61 -6.41
C MET A 224 -7.60 13.31 -7.23
N PHE A 225 -8.68 12.52 -7.10
CA PHE A 225 -8.81 11.26 -7.85
C PHE A 225 -8.91 11.47 -9.37
N LYS A 226 -9.42 12.62 -9.82
CA LYS A 226 -9.43 12.97 -11.25
C LYS A 226 -8.03 13.26 -11.75
N VAL A 227 -7.18 13.91 -10.95
CA VAL A 227 -5.77 14.13 -11.30
C VAL A 227 -5.01 12.80 -11.36
N ALA A 228 -5.22 11.89 -10.40
CA ALA A 228 -4.63 10.55 -10.45
C ALA A 228 -5.01 9.78 -11.73
N ALA A 229 -6.30 9.84 -12.11
CA ALA A 229 -6.84 9.23 -13.32
C ALA A 229 -6.31 9.87 -14.62
N GLU A 230 -6.33 11.21 -14.70
CA GLU A 230 -5.94 11.99 -15.89
C GLU A 230 -4.48 11.75 -16.30
N TYR A 231 -3.57 11.66 -15.33
CA TYR A 231 -2.15 11.39 -15.59
C TYR A 231 -1.80 9.89 -15.51
N ASN A 232 -2.79 9.02 -15.22
CA ASN A 232 -2.63 7.57 -15.01
C ASN A 232 -1.45 7.23 -14.08
N VAL A 233 -1.43 7.84 -12.90
CA VAL A 233 -0.40 7.63 -11.87
C VAL A 233 -0.95 6.89 -10.65
N PRO A 234 -0.11 6.13 -9.93
CA PRO A 234 -0.47 5.59 -8.63
C PRO A 234 -0.85 6.68 -7.62
N ILE A 235 -1.80 6.34 -6.74
CA ILE A 235 -2.20 7.15 -5.60
C ILE A 235 -2.22 6.33 -4.31
N ILE A 236 -1.55 6.84 -3.28
CA ILE A 236 -1.64 6.34 -1.91
C ILE A 236 -2.84 7.03 -1.25
N ILE A 237 -3.82 6.21 -0.89
CA ILE A 237 -5.01 6.62 -0.15
C ILE A 237 -4.72 6.36 1.34
N MET A 238 -4.43 7.41 2.10
CA MET A 238 -4.25 7.27 3.55
C MET A 238 -5.57 7.46 4.31
N HIS A 239 -5.71 6.78 5.45
CA HIS A 239 -6.78 7.03 6.42
C HIS A 239 -6.37 8.01 7.53
N ILE A 240 -7.15 9.08 7.66
CA ILE A 240 -7.12 10.07 8.75
C ILE A 240 -8.53 10.27 9.32
N LYS A 241 -8.62 10.44 10.65
CA LYS A 241 -9.85 10.85 11.35
C LYS A 241 -9.65 12.27 11.88
N GLY A 242 -10.46 13.21 11.38
CA GLY A 242 -10.22 14.66 11.52
C GLY A 242 -9.24 15.19 10.47
N THR A 243 -8.55 16.28 10.80
CA THR A 243 -7.54 16.97 9.99
C THR A 243 -6.21 17.06 10.75
N PRO A 244 -5.05 17.35 10.12
CA PRO A 244 -3.79 17.54 10.85
C PRO A 244 -3.89 18.48 12.06
N LYS A 245 -4.74 19.50 11.97
CA LYS A 245 -4.99 20.51 13.00
C LYS A 245 -5.71 19.97 14.25
N ASP A 246 -6.66 19.05 14.09
CA ASP A 246 -7.58 18.62 15.16
C ASP A 246 -7.64 17.10 15.41
N MET A 247 -7.00 16.27 14.57
CA MET A 247 -7.05 14.81 14.65
C MET A 247 -6.67 14.21 16.01
N GLN A 248 -5.84 14.90 16.80
CA GLN A 248 -5.45 14.43 18.15
C GLN A 248 -6.41 14.89 19.27
N GLN A 249 -7.49 15.59 18.94
CA GLN A 249 -8.52 16.01 19.90
C GLN A 249 -9.51 14.86 20.16
N ASN A 250 -9.14 14.00 21.12
CA ASN A 250 -9.95 12.85 21.57
C ASN A 250 -10.40 11.89 20.44
N PRO A 251 -9.47 11.37 19.61
CA PRO A 251 -9.82 10.32 18.64
C PRO A 251 -10.28 9.04 19.35
N TYR A 252 -11.29 8.39 18.79
CA TYR A 252 -11.86 7.15 19.31
C TYR A 252 -12.26 6.23 18.16
N TYR A 253 -12.12 4.92 18.36
CA TYR A 253 -12.58 3.85 17.48
C TYR A 253 -13.22 2.75 18.32
N GLU A 254 -14.24 2.09 17.77
CA GLU A 254 -14.82 0.87 18.34
C GLU A 254 -14.01 -0.37 17.92
N ASP A 255 -13.77 -0.54 16.61
CA ASP A 255 -12.70 -1.38 16.05
C ASP A 255 -11.96 -0.57 14.96
N VAL A 256 -10.68 -0.27 15.21
CA VAL A 256 -9.87 0.55 14.31
C VAL A 256 -9.58 -0.13 12.97
N ILE A 257 -9.54 -1.47 12.92
CA ILE A 257 -9.30 -2.21 11.67
C ILE A 257 -10.57 -2.21 10.82
N GLU A 258 -11.73 -2.46 11.42
CA GLU A 258 -13.00 -2.46 10.71
C GLU A 258 -13.34 -1.06 10.15
N GLU A 259 -13.22 -0.01 10.97
CA GLU A 259 -13.49 1.38 10.51
C GLU A 259 -12.55 1.78 9.35
N ILE A 260 -11.29 1.33 9.37
CA ILE A 260 -10.32 1.61 8.29
C ILE A 260 -10.62 0.82 7.02
N LEU A 261 -11.03 -0.46 7.13
CA LEU A 261 -11.47 -1.26 6.00
C LEU A 261 -12.68 -0.62 5.30
N GLN A 262 -13.72 -0.26 6.06
CA GLN A 262 -14.91 0.42 5.54
C GLN A 262 -14.57 1.77 4.87
N PHE A 263 -13.62 2.53 5.44
CA PHE A 263 -13.11 3.74 4.80
C PHE A 263 -12.44 3.43 3.45
N PHE A 264 -11.52 2.47 3.41
CA PHE A 264 -10.81 2.13 2.17
C PHE A 264 -11.73 1.60 1.08
N GLU A 265 -12.69 0.71 1.39
CA GLU A 265 -13.68 0.23 0.43
C GLU A 265 -14.41 1.40 -0.27
N LYS A 266 -14.87 2.38 0.53
CA LYS A 266 -15.53 3.58 0.03
C LYS A 266 -14.58 4.43 -0.82
N ARG A 267 -13.35 4.68 -0.36
CA ARG A 267 -12.37 5.50 -1.10
C ARG A 267 -11.93 4.84 -2.41
N ILE A 268 -11.76 3.52 -2.42
CA ILE A 268 -11.51 2.73 -3.63
C ILE A 268 -12.67 2.89 -4.62
N ASP A 269 -13.92 2.68 -4.19
CA ASP A 269 -15.09 2.79 -5.09
C ASP A 269 -15.29 4.23 -5.62
N GLU A 270 -14.90 5.26 -4.86
CA GLU A 270 -14.83 6.65 -5.34
C GLU A 270 -13.68 6.91 -6.34
N ALA A 271 -12.47 6.39 -6.09
CA ALA A 271 -11.33 6.51 -7.01
C ALA A 271 -11.62 5.82 -8.36
N LEU A 272 -12.20 4.61 -8.31
CA LEU A 272 -12.63 3.86 -9.49
C LEU A 272 -13.70 4.61 -10.30
N LYS A 273 -14.63 5.32 -9.64
CA LYS A 273 -15.65 6.16 -10.32
C LYS A 273 -15.04 7.41 -10.96
N ALA A 274 -13.93 7.93 -10.43
CA ALA A 274 -13.18 9.03 -11.02
C ALA A 274 -12.28 8.59 -12.20
N GLY A 275 -12.15 7.28 -12.45
CA GLY A 275 -11.34 6.72 -13.54
C GLY A 275 -9.92 6.29 -13.12
N VAL A 276 -9.62 6.22 -11.81
CA VAL A 276 -8.36 5.64 -11.34
C VAL A 276 -8.41 4.13 -11.55
N GLU A 277 -7.43 3.56 -12.24
CA GLU A 277 -7.31 2.11 -12.39
C GLU A 277 -7.07 1.43 -11.04
N LEU A 278 -7.59 0.22 -10.85
CA LEU A 278 -7.50 -0.46 -9.55
C LEU A 278 -6.03 -0.67 -9.16
N GLU A 279 -5.22 -1.03 -10.14
CA GLU A 279 -3.79 -1.30 -10.08
C GLU A 279 -2.95 -0.09 -9.63
N ASN A 280 -3.51 1.12 -9.67
CA ASN A 280 -2.85 2.36 -9.26
C ASN A 280 -3.10 2.69 -7.78
N ILE A 281 -3.96 1.98 -7.06
CA ILE A 281 -4.30 2.34 -5.66
C ILE A 281 -3.35 1.67 -4.66
N ILE A 282 -2.75 2.42 -3.74
CA ILE A 282 -2.01 1.94 -2.56
C ILE A 282 -2.78 2.41 -1.30
N LEU A 283 -2.74 1.65 -0.20
CA LEU A 283 -3.45 2.00 1.03
C LEU A 283 -2.47 2.24 2.19
N ASP A 284 -2.63 3.33 2.94
CA ASP A 284 -1.92 3.57 4.21
C ASP A 284 -2.92 3.74 5.36
N PRO A 285 -2.95 2.86 6.38
CA PRO A 285 -3.89 2.98 7.50
C PRO A 285 -3.62 4.22 8.37
N GLY A 286 -2.51 4.94 8.15
CA GLY A 286 -2.26 6.28 8.67
C GLY A 286 -1.83 6.29 10.12
N ILE A 287 -0.75 5.59 10.47
CA ILE A 287 -0.19 5.60 11.84
C ILE A 287 0.00 7.03 12.35
N GLY A 288 -0.48 7.34 13.55
CA GLY A 288 -0.41 8.65 14.19
C GLY A 288 -1.36 9.72 13.63
N PHE A 289 -2.19 9.40 12.63
CA PHE A 289 -3.17 10.31 12.05
C PHE A 289 -4.57 10.05 12.62
N GLY A 290 -4.89 10.74 13.72
CA GLY A 290 -6.19 10.67 14.39
C GLY A 290 -6.46 9.35 15.10
N LYS A 291 -5.48 8.87 15.87
CA LYS A 291 -5.44 7.52 16.46
C LYS A 291 -4.74 7.52 17.82
N ARG A 292 -5.30 6.82 18.81
CA ARG A 292 -4.74 6.62 20.15
C ARG A 292 -3.51 5.70 20.10
N LEU A 293 -2.83 5.51 21.22
CA LEU A 293 -1.62 4.67 21.26
C LEU A 293 -1.96 3.22 20.91
N GLU A 294 -2.99 2.69 21.57
CA GLU A 294 -3.58 1.37 21.37
C GLU A 294 -4.01 1.13 19.92
N ASP A 295 -4.71 2.09 19.31
CA ASP A 295 -5.17 2.02 17.91
C ASP A 295 -3.98 1.84 16.94
N ASN A 296 -2.90 2.59 17.16
CA ASN A 296 -1.71 2.52 16.31
C ASN A 296 -0.96 1.19 16.48
N LEU A 297 -0.89 0.66 17.70
CA LEU A 297 -0.28 -0.63 17.98
C LEU A 297 -1.12 -1.78 17.41
N GLU A 298 -2.46 -1.66 17.45
CA GLU A 298 -3.37 -2.61 16.81
C GLU A 298 -3.20 -2.65 15.30
N ILE A 299 -3.13 -1.49 14.63
CA ILE A 299 -2.85 -1.42 13.19
C ILE A 299 -1.52 -2.09 12.86
N ILE A 300 -0.43 -1.84 13.61
CA ILE A 300 0.87 -2.50 13.36
C ILE A 300 0.79 -4.02 13.61
N ARG A 301 0.00 -4.44 14.59
CA ARG A 301 -0.22 -5.85 14.94
C ARG A 301 -1.03 -6.61 13.88
N ARG A 302 -1.95 -5.94 13.18
CA ARG A 302 -2.95 -6.51 12.24
C ARG A 302 -2.83 -5.98 10.80
N CYS A 303 -1.72 -5.34 10.42
CA CYS A 303 -1.60 -4.62 9.14
C CYS A 303 -1.75 -5.52 7.89
N GLU A 304 -1.58 -6.83 8.01
CA GLU A 304 -1.86 -7.81 6.97
C GLU A 304 -3.35 -7.98 6.66
N GLU A 305 -4.26 -7.61 7.58
CA GLU A 305 -5.71 -7.75 7.37
C GLU A 305 -6.21 -6.82 6.25
N PHE A 306 -5.59 -5.65 6.05
CA PHE A 306 -5.88 -4.75 4.94
C PHE A 306 -5.61 -5.36 3.56
N LYS A 307 -4.82 -6.44 3.49
CA LYS A 307 -4.58 -7.18 2.23
C LYS A 307 -5.82 -7.91 1.70
N VAL A 308 -6.90 -8.01 2.48
CA VAL A 308 -8.21 -8.48 1.97
C VAL A 308 -8.73 -7.61 0.81
N LEU A 309 -8.31 -6.34 0.74
CA LEU A 309 -8.62 -5.44 -0.36
C LEU A 309 -7.69 -5.62 -1.58
N GLY A 310 -6.67 -6.49 -1.46
CA GLY A 310 -5.61 -6.78 -2.45
C GLY A 310 -4.97 -5.58 -3.11
N ARG A 311 -4.87 -4.48 -2.37
CA ARG A 311 -4.04 -3.33 -2.72
C ARG A 311 -2.74 -3.39 -1.93
N PRO A 312 -1.62 -2.90 -2.49
CA PRO A 312 -0.38 -2.78 -1.75
C PRO A 312 -0.58 -1.90 -0.50
N ILE A 313 0.01 -2.30 0.62
CA ILE A 313 -0.07 -1.59 1.88
C ILE A 313 1.22 -0.81 2.12
N LEU A 314 1.07 0.44 2.55
CA LEU A 314 2.15 1.31 3.00
C LEU A 314 2.02 1.60 4.49
N ILE A 315 3.13 1.51 5.24
CA ILE A 315 3.16 1.86 6.66
C ILE A 315 4.16 3.00 6.90
N GLY A 316 3.64 4.20 7.16
CA GLY A 316 4.43 5.37 7.57
C GLY A 316 4.49 5.55 9.09
N ALA A 317 5.33 4.80 9.79
CA ALA A 317 5.47 4.90 11.26
C ALA A 317 6.72 5.68 11.75
N SER A 318 7.66 6.01 10.85
CA SER A 318 9.00 6.49 11.22
C SER A 318 9.00 7.72 12.12
N ARG A 319 9.72 7.60 13.25
CA ARG A 319 9.92 8.65 14.28
C ARG A 319 8.62 9.22 14.89
N LYS A 320 7.45 8.60 14.69
CA LYS A 320 6.16 9.10 15.19
C LYS A 320 6.00 9.00 16.71
N SER A 321 5.05 9.76 17.25
CA SER A 321 4.74 9.83 18.69
C SER A 321 4.42 8.47 19.31
N THR A 322 3.81 7.55 18.55
CA THR A 322 3.57 6.14 18.95
C THR A 322 4.84 5.47 19.47
N ILE A 323 5.96 5.58 18.73
CA ILE A 323 7.25 5.01 19.13
C ILE A 323 7.75 5.70 20.40
N GLY A 324 7.70 7.04 20.43
CA GLY A 324 8.10 7.82 21.59
C GLY A 324 7.36 7.41 22.86
N ALA A 325 6.04 7.23 22.79
CA ALA A 325 5.21 6.84 23.92
C ALA A 325 5.53 5.42 24.44
N VAL A 326 5.73 4.44 23.54
CA VAL A 326 6.14 3.07 23.92
C VAL A 326 7.51 3.07 24.59
N LEU A 327 8.47 3.85 24.09
CA LEU A 327 9.85 3.89 24.59
C LEU A 327 10.06 4.86 25.77
N GLY A 328 9.00 5.26 26.48
CA GLY A 328 9.12 6.06 27.71
C GLY A 328 9.25 7.58 27.48
N GLY A 329 8.76 8.10 26.36
CA GLY A 329 8.71 9.53 26.05
C GLY A 329 9.84 10.05 25.15
N LEU A 330 10.61 9.17 24.48
CA LEU A 330 11.78 9.58 23.69
C LEU A 330 11.45 10.66 22.65
N PRO A 331 12.34 11.65 22.43
CA PRO A 331 12.15 12.70 21.44
C PRO A 331 12.37 12.15 20.00
N PRO A 332 11.96 12.88 18.94
CA PRO A 332 11.92 12.34 17.57
C PRO A 332 13.27 11.87 17.01
N GLN A 333 14.38 12.45 17.48
CA GLN A 333 15.74 12.05 17.13
C GLN A 333 16.10 10.64 17.63
N ASP A 334 15.53 10.20 18.74
CA ASP A 334 15.88 8.96 19.46
C ASP A 334 14.80 7.88 19.29
N ARG A 335 14.24 7.77 18.07
CA ARG A 335 13.17 6.81 17.75
C ARG A 335 13.54 5.87 16.59
N LEU A 336 14.84 5.70 16.36
CA LEU A 336 15.37 4.95 15.22
C LEU A 336 15.14 3.45 15.40
N GLU A 337 15.51 2.89 16.55
CA GLU A 337 15.35 1.48 16.90
C GLU A 337 13.88 1.04 16.86
N GLY A 338 12.96 1.88 17.36
CA GLY A 338 11.52 1.62 17.26
C GLY A 338 10.97 1.74 15.83
N THR A 339 11.57 2.59 14.99
CA THR A 339 11.25 2.65 13.55
C THR A 339 11.70 1.36 12.86
N ILE A 340 12.93 0.92 13.10
CA ILE A 340 13.51 -0.30 12.54
C ILE A 340 12.67 -1.53 12.94
N ALA A 341 12.27 -1.63 14.22
CA ALA A 341 11.43 -2.72 14.70
C ALA A 341 10.10 -2.83 13.94
N ILE A 342 9.44 -1.70 13.67
CA ILE A 342 8.20 -1.68 12.87
C ILE A 342 8.48 -2.07 11.42
N SER A 343 9.57 -1.60 10.81
CA SER A 343 9.94 -1.97 9.44
C SER A 343 10.24 -3.47 9.29
N THR A 344 10.89 -4.09 10.27
CA THR A 344 11.10 -5.56 10.33
C THR A 344 9.78 -6.31 10.49
N ILE A 345 8.84 -5.83 11.33
CA ILE A 345 7.49 -6.42 11.44
C ILE A 345 6.74 -6.32 10.10
N CYS A 346 6.82 -5.18 9.42
CA CYS A 346 6.23 -4.97 8.09
C CYS A 346 6.80 -5.97 7.08
N ALA A 347 8.13 -6.15 7.04
CA ALA A 347 8.76 -7.12 6.15
C ALA A 347 8.39 -8.58 6.47
N LEU A 348 8.30 -8.94 7.75
CA LEU A 348 7.83 -10.26 8.18
C LEU A 348 6.37 -10.55 7.76
N LYS A 349 5.51 -9.52 7.80
CA LYS A 349 4.12 -9.56 7.30
C LYS A 349 4.00 -9.31 5.79
N ARG A 350 5.13 -9.22 5.08
CA ARG A 350 5.25 -8.94 3.63
C ARG A 350 4.55 -7.66 3.18
N ILE A 351 4.46 -6.63 4.03
CA ILE A 351 3.88 -5.32 3.69
C ILE A 351 4.72 -4.67 2.59
N GLU A 352 4.07 -4.14 1.56
CA GLU A 352 4.72 -3.80 0.30
C GLU A 352 5.57 -2.52 0.37
N PHE A 353 5.25 -1.58 1.28
CA PHE A 353 6.00 -0.34 1.49
C PHE A 353 6.14 0.05 2.97
N VAL A 354 7.31 0.60 3.32
CA VAL A 354 7.51 1.39 4.55
C VAL A 354 7.99 2.80 4.20
N ARG A 355 7.46 3.82 4.88
CA ARG A 355 7.82 5.23 4.66
C ARG A 355 8.66 5.75 5.83
N VAL A 356 9.92 6.10 5.56
CA VAL A 356 10.96 6.31 6.58
C VAL A 356 11.88 7.51 6.31
N HIS A 357 12.39 8.12 7.38
CA HIS A 357 13.46 9.14 7.29
C HIS A 357 14.83 8.48 7.10
N ASP A 358 15.07 7.37 7.80
CA ASP A 358 16.38 6.72 7.95
C ASP A 358 16.48 5.52 7.00
N VAL A 359 16.68 5.80 5.71
CA VAL A 359 16.64 4.81 4.63
C VAL A 359 17.63 3.66 4.87
N LYS A 360 18.89 3.98 5.17
CA LYS A 360 20.01 3.02 5.29
C LYS A 360 19.73 1.92 6.30
N GLU A 361 19.33 2.29 7.51
CA GLU A 361 19.15 1.38 8.62
C GLU A 361 17.91 0.50 8.41
N ASN A 362 16.83 1.10 7.93
CA ASN A 362 15.60 0.37 7.60
C ASN A 362 15.81 -0.59 6.43
N LYS A 363 16.51 -0.16 5.37
CA LYS A 363 16.84 -1.03 4.22
C LYS A 363 17.68 -2.23 4.63
N ARG A 364 18.71 -2.02 5.47
CA ARG A 364 19.55 -3.10 6.00
C ARG A 364 18.75 -4.09 6.86
N ALA A 365 17.87 -3.59 7.73
CA ALA A 365 17.01 -4.43 8.56
C ALA A 365 16.02 -5.25 7.73
N ILE A 366 15.39 -4.63 6.72
CA ILE A 366 14.49 -5.30 5.77
C ILE A 366 15.23 -6.38 5.00
N LEU A 367 16.39 -6.09 4.41
CA LEU A 367 17.18 -7.07 3.66
C LEU A 367 17.59 -8.28 4.51
N MET A 368 17.98 -8.05 5.77
CA MET A 368 18.28 -9.14 6.72
C MET A 368 17.02 -9.94 7.07
N THR A 369 15.87 -9.28 7.24
CA THR A 369 14.58 -9.92 7.51
C THR A 369 14.12 -10.79 6.34
N GLU A 370 14.20 -10.26 5.11
CA GLU A 370 13.88 -11.00 3.88
C GLU A 370 14.83 -12.17 3.63
N ALA A 371 16.11 -12.04 4.00
CA ALA A 371 17.07 -13.15 3.93
C ALA A 371 16.71 -14.32 4.87
N ILE A 372 16.13 -14.04 6.04
CA ILE A 372 15.66 -15.05 7.00
C ILE A 372 14.35 -15.71 6.52
N ILE A 373 13.48 -14.96 5.84
CA ILE A 373 12.16 -15.47 5.38
C ILE A 373 12.29 -16.34 4.13
N ASN A 374 13.33 -16.13 3.33
CA ASN A 374 13.56 -16.81 2.05
C ASN A 374 14.67 -17.90 2.11
N SER A 375 15.19 -18.21 3.30
CA SER A 375 16.14 -19.30 3.56
C SER A 375 15.44 -20.60 3.97
#